data_AF-A0A838FJM4-F1
#
_entry.id   AF-A0A838FJM4-F1
#
_cell.length_a   1.000
_cell.length_b   1.000
_cell.length_c   1.000
_cell.angle_alpha   90.00
_cell.angle_beta   90.00
_cell.angle_gamma   90.00
#
_symmetry.space_group_name_H-M   'P 1'
#
loop_
_entity.id
_entity.type
_entity.pdbx_description
1 polymer ?
#
loop_
_entity_poly.entity_id
_entity_poly.type
_entity_poly.pdbx_seq_one_letter_code
_entity_poly.pdbx_strand_id
1 'polypeptide(L)'
;LQHEEKKPQVFFHLGRALVAMVAENASPEARAAAYEDAIVVFRQGWQVAPLDTTFPLEIAFLYGELGRFAEAEPLYRDALTRDPCSDAVKQVYRYHQNSWQKSMRAHDAAPPGADPPPPK
;
A
#
# COMPACT_ATOMS: atom_id res chain seq x y z
N LEU A 1 3.78 -20.63 -29.11
CA LEU A 1 3.12 -20.44 -27.80
C LEU A 1 3.77 -19.26 -27.06
N GLN A 2 3.65 -18.04 -27.58
CA GLN A 2 4.36 -16.84 -27.08
C GLN A 2 3.39 -15.76 -26.54
N HIS A 3 2.23 -16.12 -26.01
CA HIS A 3 1.15 -15.14 -25.70
C HIS A 3 0.91 -14.85 -24.21
N GLU A 4 1.88 -15.10 -23.34
CA GLU A 4 1.80 -14.74 -21.91
C GLU A 4 2.88 -13.74 -21.48
N GLU A 5 3.38 -12.91 -22.40
CA GLU A 5 4.30 -11.84 -22.06
C GLU A 5 3.60 -10.75 -21.23
N LYS A 6 3.74 -10.90 -19.90
CA LYS A 6 3.66 -9.83 -18.89
C LYS A 6 2.39 -8.98 -18.96
N LYS A 7 1.24 -9.59 -18.75
CA LYS A 7 -0.01 -8.84 -18.50
C LYS A 7 0.08 -8.22 -17.09
N PRO A 8 0.05 -6.88 -16.95
CA PRO A 8 0.09 -6.23 -15.63
C PRO A 8 -0.97 -6.78 -14.67
N GLN A 9 -2.13 -7.16 -15.22
CA GLN A 9 -3.23 -7.79 -14.50
C GLN A 9 -2.82 -9.04 -13.71
N VAL A 10 -1.85 -9.84 -14.19
CA VAL A 10 -1.37 -11.02 -13.47
C VAL A 10 -0.70 -10.62 -12.15
N PHE A 11 0.15 -9.60 -12.17
CA PHE A 11 0.79 -9.08 -10.96
C PHE A 11 -0.26 -8.48 -10.01
N PHE A 12 -1.26 -7.77 -10.55
CA PHE A 12 -2.34 -7.25 -9.73
C PHE A 12 -3.11 -8.38 -9.02
N HIS A 13 -3.57 -9.38 -9.77
CA HIS A 13 -4.33 -10.50 -9.19
C HIS A 13 -3.49 -11.33 -8.22
N LEU A 14 -2.21 -11.56 -8.52
CA LEU A 14 -1.31 -12.29 -7.65
C LEU A 14 -1.08 -11.53 -6.32
N GLY A 15 -0.78 -10.24 -6.37
CA GLY A 15 -0.60 -9.42 -5.16
C GLY A 15 -1.89 -9.39 -4.32
N ARG A 16 -3.06 -9.22 -4.95
CA ARG A 16 -4.36 -9.27 -4.28
C ARG A 16 -4.66 -10.64 -3.66
N ALA A 17 -4.28 -11.73 -4.34
CA ALA A 17 -4.44 -13.07 -3.83
C ALA A 17 -3.58 -13.29 -2.58
N LEU A 18 -2.33 -12.84 -2.57
CA LEU A 18 -1.45 -12.91 -1.40
C LEU A 18 -2.07 -12.22 -0.17
N VAL A 19 -2.66 -11.04 -0.37
CA VAL A 19 -3.37 -10.30 0.69
C VAL A 19 -4.63 -11.05 1.16
N ALA A 20 -5.45 -11.54 0.23
CA ALA A 20 -6.73 -12.18 0.54
C ALA A 20 -6.60 -13.60 1.12
N MET A 21 -5.51 -14.30 0.79
CA MET A 21 -5.26 -15.67 1.25
C MET A 21 -4.67 -15.73 2.66
N VAL A 22 -4.29 -14.59 3.25
CA VAL A 22 -3.95 -14.55 4.67
C VAL A 22 -5.16 -14.98 5.46
N ALA A 23 -5.03 -16.10 6.19
CA ALA A 23 -6.11 -16.61 7.01
C ALA A 23 -6.61 -15.53 7.98
N GLU A 24 -7.92 -15.45 8.19
CA GLU A 24 -8.52 -14.44 9.08
C GLU A 24 -7.92 -14.50 10.50
N ASN A 25 -7.52 -15.69 10.95
CA ASN A 25 -6.88 -15.95 12.23
C ASN A 25 -5.33 -15.99 12.19
N ALA A 26 -4.71 -15.57 11.09
CA ALA A 26 -3.26 -15.53 10.97
C ALA A 26 -2.66 -14.57 12.01
N SER A 27 -1.45 -14.91 12.48
CA SER A 27 -0.71 -14.02 13.39
C SER A 27 -0.36 -12.69 12.69
N PRO A 28 -0.14 -11.61 13.46
CA PRO A 28 0.30 -10.33 12.90
C PRO A 28 1.56 -10.45 12.03
N GLU A 29 2.50 -11.31 12.42
CA GLU A 29 3.77 -11.54 11.71
C GLU A 29 3.55 -12.22 10.36
N ALA A 30 2.68 -13.24 10.32
CA ALA A 30 2.34 -13.93 9.08
C ALA A 30 1.62 -12.98 8.10
N ARG A 31 0.74 -12.12 8.62
CA ARG A 31 0.07 -11.08 7.82
C ARG A 31 1.07 -10.06 7.28
N ALA A 32 1.99 -9.58 8.11
CA ALA A 32 3.03 -8.64 7.69
C ALA A 32 3.92 -9.24 6.58
N ALA A 33 4.33 -10.51 6.71
CA ALA A 33 5.10 -11.21 5.68
C ALA A 33 4.35 -11.28 4.34
N ALA A 34 3.06 -11.62 4.36
CA ALA A 34 2.24 -11.66 3.15
C ALA A 34 2.08 -10.27 2.49
N TYR A 35 2.00 -9.20 3.29
CA TYR A 35 1.96 -7.84 2.78
C TYR A 35 3.27 -7.44 2.11
N GLU A 36 4.42 -7.80 2.69
CA GLU A 36 5.73 -7.57 2.05
C GLU A 36 5.84 -8.33 0.72
N ASP A 37 5.41 -9.60 0.68
CA ASP A 37 5.39 -10.40 -0.55
C ASP A 37 4.49 -9.76 -1.62
N ALA A 38 3.30 -9.30 -1.23
CA ALA A 38 2.39 -8.61 -2.14
C ALA A 38 2.99 -7.30 -2.68
N ILE A 39 3.69 -6.51 -1.84
CA ILE A 39 4.40 -5.30 -2.27
C ILE A 39 5.45 -5.64 -3.34
N VAL A 40 6.20 -6.73 -3.19
CA VAL A 40 7.18 -7.16 -4.20
C VAL A 40 6.49 -7.46 -5.53
N VAL A 41 5.38 -8.19 -5.51
CA VAL A 41 4.61 -8.53 -6.72
C VAL A 41 4.04 -7.26 -7.39
N PHE A 42 3.46 -6.35 -6.61
CA PHE A 42 2.93 -5.10 -7.17
C PHE A 42 4.03 -4.22 -7.75
N ARG A 43 5.23 -4.19 -7.15
CA ARG A 43 6.39 -3.47 -7.71
C ARG A 43 6.82 -4.05 -9.06
N GLN A 44 6.80 -5.38 -9.21
CA GLN A 44 7.06 -6.02 -10.50
C GLN A 44 5.98 -5.64 -11.54
N GLY A 45 4.71 -5.63 -11.14
CA GLY A 45 3.61 -5.16 -11.98
C GLY A 45 3.81 -3.71 -12.44
N TRP A 46 4.22 -2.83 -11.52
CA TRP A 46 4.47 -1.42 -11.81
C TRP A 46 5.64 -1.21 -12.77
N GLN A 47 6.68 -2.05 -12.71
CA GLN A 47 7.79 -2.02 -13.68
C GLN A 47 7.32 -2.32 -15.11
N VAL A 48 6.29 -3.16 -15.26
CA VAL A 48 5.72 -3.53 -16.57
C VAL A 48 4.70 -2.48 -17.05
N ALA A 49 3.98 -1.83 -16.12
CA ALA A 49 2.99 -0.79 -16.42
C ALA A 49 3.25 0.48 -15.59
N PRO A 50 4.28 1.27 -15.91
CA PRO A 50 4.70 2.42 -15.09
C PRO A 50 3.65 3.56 -15.03
N LEU A 51 2.74 3.61 -16.00
CA LEU A 51 1.66 4.60 -16.06
C LEU A 51 0.40 4.17 -15.29
N ASP A 52 0.29 2.90 -14.91
CA ASP A 52 -0.84 2.39 -14.15
C ASP A 52 -0.70 2.76 -12.66
N THR A 53 -1.61 3.60 -12.17
CA THR A 53 -1.61 4.10 -10.79
C THR A 53 -2.19 3.09 -9.78
N THR A 54 -2.73 1.96 -10.25
CA THR A 54 -3.29 0.93 -9.37
C THR A 54 -2.20 0.30 -8.50
N PHE A 55 -1.05 -0.04 -9.07
CA PHE A 55 0.07 -0.63 -8.33
C PHE A 55 0.60 0.24 -7.20
N PRO A 56 0.97 1.52 -7.42
CA PRO A 56 1.42 2.37 -6.33
C PRO A 56 0.36 2.60 -5.26
N LEU A 57 -0.94 2.61 -5.59
CA LEU A 57 -2.02 2.70 -4.59
C LEU A 57 -2.11 1.45 -3.71
N GLU A 58 -2.02 0.25 -4.29
CA GLU A 58 -2.00 -1.01 -3.53
C GLU A 58 -0.74 -1.10 -2.64
N ILE A 59 0.43 -0.69 -3.16
CA ILE A 59 1.67 -0.63 -2.36
C ILE A 59 1.53 0.35 -1.20
N ALA A 60 0.97 1.55 -1.44
CA ALA A 60 0.76 2.56 -0.39
C ALA A 60 -0.21 2.07 0.69
N PHE A 61 -1.26 1.37 0.30
CA PHE A 61 -2.20 0.74 1.22
C PHE A 61 -1.49 -0.27 2.13
N LEU A 62 -0.71 -1.17 1.56
CA LEU A 62 0.02 -2.19 2.32
C LEU A 62 1.09 -1.59 3.25
N TYR A 63 1.75 -0.51 2.85
CA TYR A 63 2.62 0.23 3.76
C TYR A 63 1.86 0.81 4.96
N GLY A 64 0.65 1.32 4.76
CA GLY A 64 -0.22 1.75 5.87
C GLY A 64 -0.58 0.60 6.82
N GLU A 65 -0.91 -0.57 6.28
CA GLU A 65 -1.22 -1.77 7.07
C GLU A 65 -0.02 -2.30 7.86
N LEU A 66 1.20 -2.09 7.35
CA LEU A 66 2.47 -2.40 8.04
C LEU A 66 2.90 -1.33 9.05
N GLY A 67 2.14 -0.23 9.18
CA GLY A 67 2.52 0.92 10.01
C GLY A 67 3.64 1.78 9.43
N ARG A 68 4.09 1.48 8.20
CA ARG A 68 5.14 2.20 7.45
C ARG A 68 4.55 3.43 6.75
N PHE A 69 3.89 4.28 7.51
CA PHE A 69 3.08 5.36 6.96
C PHE A 69 3.93 6.37 6.15
N ALA A 70 5.17 6.65 6.56
CA ALA A 70 6.11 7.53 5.83
C ALA A 70 6.35 7.11 4.38
N GLU A 71 6.37 5.81 4.13
CA GLU A 71 6.61 5.24 2.80
C GLU A 71 5.34 5.24 1.94
N ALA A 72 4.16 5.21 2.57
CA ALA A 72 2.87 5.30 1.89
C ALA A 72 2.55 6.73 1.39
N GLU A 73 2.92 7.76 2.16
CA GLU A 73 2.58 9.16 1.86
C GLU A 73 2.92 9.62 0.43
N PRO A 74 4.18 9.48 -0.06
CA PRO A 74 4.54 10.00 -1.38
C PRO A 74 3.72 9.32 -2.50
N LEU A 75 3.38 8.04 -2.33
CA LEU A 75 2.59 7.30 -3.32
C LEU A 75 1.16 7.81 -3.42
N TYR A 76 0.53 8.13 -2.28
CA TYR A 76 -0.81 8.74 -2.28
C TYR A 76 -0.80 10.16 -2.82
N ARG A 77 0.21 10.97 -2.48
CA ARG A 77 0.35 12.35 -2.99
C ARG A 77 0.56 12.36 -4.51
N ASP A 78 1.38 11.45 -5.02
CA ASP A 78 1.60 11.29 -6.46
C ASP A 78 0.33 10.86 -7.18
N ALA A 79 -0.42 9.90 -6.63
CA ALA A 79 -1.70 9.47 -7.19
C ALA A 79 -2.72 10.62 -7.23
N LEU A 80 -2.82 11.42 -6.16
CA LEU A 80 -3.71 12.58 -6.10
C LEU A 80 -3.27 13.70 -7.07
N THR A 81 -1.96 13.88 -7.27
CA THR A 81 -1.43 14.87 -8.23
C THR A 81 -1.77 14.48 -9.68
N ARG A 82 -1.72 13.18 -9.99
CA ARG A 82 -2.06 12.64 -11.32
C ARG A 82 -3.56 12.69 -11.60
N ASP A 83 -4.38 12.38 -10.59
CA ASP A 83 -5.83 12.38 -10.71
C ASP A 83 -6.48 13.12 -9.52
N PRO A 84 -6.49 14.46 -9.55
CA PRO A 84 -7.02 15.27 -8.45
C PRO A 84 -8.54 15.22 -8.36
N CYS A 85 -9.23 14.69 -9.38
CA CYS A 85 -10.69 14.62 -9.39
C CYS A 85 -11.21 13.28 -8.88
N SER A 86 -10.42 12.20 -8.91
CA SER A 86 -10.82 10.87 -8.46
C SER A 86 -11.23 10.81 -6.99
N ASP A 87 -12.51 10.50 -6.76
CA ASP A 87 -13.05 10.26 -5.42
C ASP A 87 -12.45 9.02 -4.77
N ALA A 88 -12.12 8.00 -5.57
CA ALA A 88 -11.46 6.80 -5.08
C ALA A 88 -10.09 7.12 -4.48
N VAL A 89 -9.24 7.86 -5.20
CA VAL A 89 -7.92 8.28 -4.72
C VAL A 89 -8.04 9.13 -3.45
N LYS A 90 -8.97 10.09 -3.43
CA LYS A 90 -9.22 10.91 -2.24
C LYS A 90 -9.69 10.07 -1.05
N GLN A 91 -10.53 9.07 -1.28
CA GLN A 91 -11.04 8.21 -0.22
C GLN A 91 -9.92 7.37 0.43
N VAL A 92 -9.10 6.70 -0.37
CA VAL A 92 -8.00 5.87 0.15
C VAL A 92 -6.93 6.71 0.82
N TYR A 93 -6.64 7.90 0.30
CA TYR A 93 -5.70 8.81 0.95
C TYR A 93 -6.23 9.33 2.29
N ARG A 94 -7.52 9.67 2.39
CA ARG A 94 -8.15 10.03 3.67
C ARG A 94 -8.09 8.88 4.69
N TYR A 95 -8.27 7.64 4.24
CA TYR A 95 -8.13 6.46 5.10
C TYR A 95 -6.72 6.35 5.67
N HIS A 96 -5.70 6.51 4.82
CA HIS A 96 -4.31 6.52 5.23
C HIS A 96 -4.02 7.64 6.26
N GLN A 97 -4.43 8.88 5.99
CA GLN A 97 -4.24 10.01 6.90
C GLN A 97 -4.86 9.78 8.28
N ASN A 98 -6.09 9.23 8.32
CA ASN A 98 -6.76 8.89 9.57
C ASN A 98 -6.03 7.79 10.35
N SER A 99 -5.56 6.76 9.65
CA SER A 99 -4.82 5.64 10.24
C SER A 99 -3.49 6.09 10.84
N TRP A 100 -2.77 6.95 10.13
CA TRP A 100 -1.54 7.55 10.63
C TRP A 100 -1.76 8.45 11.83
N GLN A 101 -2.75 9.35 11.78
CA GLN A 101 -3.06 10.22 12.90
C GLN A 101 -3.42 9.41 14.15
N LYS A 102 -4.15 8.30 13.99
CA LYS A 102 -4.46 7.38 15.08
C LYS A 102 -3.19 6.73 15.64
N SER A 103 -2.27 6.28 14.78
CA SER A 103 -0.98 5.70 15.19
C SER A 103 -0.14 6.70 15.98
N MET A 104 -0.02 7.94 15.49
CA MET A 104 0.72 9.01 16.17
C MET A 104 0.19 9.27 17.58
N ARG A 105 -1.14 9.39 17.72
CA ARG A 105 -1.78 9.58 19.03
C ARG A 105 -1.54 8.43 20.00
N ALA A 106 -1.38 7.21 19.49
CA ALA A 106 -0.98 6.07 20.31
C ALA A 106 0.51 6.10 20.67
N HIS A 107 1.37 6.62 19.78
CA HIS A 107 2.83 6.66 19.92
C HIS A 107 3.35 7.82 20.81
N ASP A 108 2.61 8.92 20.98
CA ASP A 108 2.93 9.98 21.96
C ASP A 108 2.95 9.47 23.44
N ALA A 109 2.71 8.18 23.66
CA ALA A 109 2.80 7.47 24.94
C ALA A 109 4.02 6.52 25.11
N ALA A 110 4.98 6.41 24.17
CA ALA A 110 6.14 5.49 24.26
C ALA A 110 7.45 6.01 23.59
N PRO A 111 8.67 5.61 24.03
CA PRO A 111 9.94 6.18 23.55
C PRO A 111 10.35 5.64 22.15
N PRO A 112 11.16 6.39 21.35
CA PRO A 112 11.08 6.36 19.89
C PRO A 112 12.02 5.38 19.16
N GLY A 113 11.52 4.82 18.04
CA GLY A 113 12.28 4.10 16.99
C GLY A 113 11.88 4.44 15.53
N ALA A 114 10.97 5.42 15.34
CA ALA A 114 10.39 6.01 14.10
C ALA A 114 9.29 5.17 13.38
N ASP A 115 8.24 5.74 12.73
CA ASP A 115 7.99 7.11 12.19
C ASP A 115 6.75 7.83 12.78
N PRO A 116 6.83 9.15 12.97
CA PRO A 116 5.94 10.08 12.21
C PRO A 116 6.70 11.36 11.73
N PRO A 117 6.18 12.30 10.88
CA PRO A 117 4.77 12.60 10.54
C PRO A 117 4.47 12.93 9.04
N PRO A 118 3.20 12.90 8.62
CA PRO A 118 2.44 13.96 8.00
C PRO A 118 0.93 13.80 8.26
N PRO A 119 0.45 14.57 9.21
CA PRO A 119 -0.67 15.45 8.94
C PRO A 119 -0.09 16.79 8.48
N LYS A 120 -0.87 17.86 8.35
CA LYS A 120 -0.31 19.18 8.01
C LYS A 120 0.81 19.62 8.93
#